data_AF-A0A523L120-F1
#
_entry.id   AF-A0A523L120-F1
#
_cell.length_a   1.000
_cell.length_b   1.000
_cell.length_c   1.000
_cell.angle_alpha   90.00
_cell.angle_beta   90.00
_cell.angle_gamma   90.00
#
_symmetry.space_group_name_H-M   'P 1'
#
loop_
_entity.id
_entity.type
_entity.pdbx_description
1 polymer ?
#
loop_
_entity_poly.entity_id
_entity_poly.type
_entity_poly.pdbx_seq_one_letter_code
_entity_poly.pdbx_strand_id
1 'polypeptide(L)' 'MDSNSDVCLVHGARAVVANLGDKQDHVSCWVRDLIERRGYLRAVVALAARNARLIWTLMVKREDYRAVKI' A
#
# COMPACT_ATOMS: atom_id res chain seq x y z
N MET A 1 -5.84 -17.48 -15.73
CA MET A 1 -6.95 -17.06 -14.85
C MET A 1 -6.57 -17.60 -13.49
N ASP A 2 -5.68 -16.89 -12.80
CA ASP A 2 -4.95 -17.44 -11.66
C ASP A 2 -5.16 -16.48 -10.49
N SER A 3 -6.16 -16.82 -9.69
CA SER A 3 -6.92 -15.97 -8.76
C SER A 3 -6.19 -15.60 -7.46
N ASN A 4 -4.91 -15.22 -7.49
CA ASN A 4 -4.16 -14.88 -6.25
C ASN A 4 -3.49 -13.49 -6.24
N SER A 5 -3.53 -12.72 -7.33
CA SER A 5 -2.88 -11.40 -7.41
C SER A 5 -3.46 -10.38 -6.43
N ASP A 6 -4.77 -10.45 -6.15
CA ASP A 6 -5.44 -9.57 -5.18
C ASP A 6 -5.10 -9.93 -3.73
N VAL A 7 -4.89 -11.22 -3.45
CA VAL A 7 -4.57 -11.72 -2.12
C VAL A 7 -3.23 -11.17 -1.63
N CYS A 8 -2.20 -11.08 -2.49
CA CYS A 8 -0.89 -10.55 -2.08
C CYS A 8 -0.95 -9.06 -1.70
N LEU A 9 -1.70 -8.24 -2.44
CA LEU A 9 -1.80 -6.81 -2.15
C LEU A 9 -2.58 -6.55 -0.85
N VAL A 10 -3.64 -7.32 -0.61
CA VAL A 10 -4.42 -7.22 0.62
C VAL A 10 -3.64 -7.78 1.81
N HIS A 11 -2.90 -8.90 1.65
CA HIS A 11 -2.03 -9.42 2.71
C HIS A 11 -0.91 -8.44 3.05
N GLY A 12 -0.28 -7.84 2.04
CA GLY A 12 0.74 -6.80 2.23
C GLY A 12 0.18 -5.58 2.96
N ALA A 13 -1.02 -5.12 2.58
CA ALA A 13 -1.71 -4.04 3.28
C ALA A 13 -2.05 -4.41 4.73
N ARG A 14 -2.54 -5.64 5.00
CA ARG A 14 -2.80 -6.12 6.36
C ARG A 14 -1.52 -6.22 7.19
N ALA A 15 -0.41 -6.66 6.61
CA ALA A 15 0.88 -6.71 7.28
C ALA A 15 1.37 -5.30 7.67
N VAL A 16 1.23 -4.31 6.77
CA VAL A 16 1.54 -2.90 7.09
C VAL A 16 0.63 -2.38 8.19
N VAL A 17 -0.68 -2.66 8.10
CA VAL A 17 -1.66 -2.26 9.11
C VAL A 17 -1.39 -2.90 10.48
N ALA A 18 -1.03 -4.19 10.49
CA ALA A 18 -0.67 -4.92 11.70
C ALA A 18 0.68 -4.47 12.29
N ASN A 19 1.62 -4.06 11.42
CA ASN A 19 2.93 -3.56 11.81
C ASN A 19 2.94 -2.03 11.98
N LEU A 20 1.77 -1.37 12.11
CA LEU A 20 1.71 0.09 12.31
C LEU A 20 2.46 0.52 13.56
N GLY A 21 2.52 -0.32 14.60
CA GLY A 21 3.29 -0.11 15.83
C GLY A 21 3.29 1.35 16.30
N ASP A 22 4.49 1.83 16.64
CA ASP A 22 4.80 3.24 16.96
C ASP A 22 5.44 3.99 15.78
N LYS A 23 5.36 3.43 14.56
CA LYS A 23 5.98 4.04 13.38
C LYS A 23 5.23 5.32 12.99
N GLN A 24 5.89 6.45 13.08
CA GLN A 24 5.35 7.79 12.76
C GLN A 24 5.49 8.18 11.29
N ASP A 25 5.66 7.21 10.38
CA ASP A 25 5.67 7.50 8.96
C ASP A 25 4.34 8.15 8.54
N HIS A 26 4.40 9.11 7.61
CA HIS A 26 3.21 9.82 7.10
C HIS A 26 2.09 8.86 6.63
N VAL A 27 2.46 7.69 6.12
CA VAL A 27 1.52 6.64 5.71
C VAL A 27 0.86 5.98 6.92
N SER A 28 1.63 5.67 7.96
CA SER A 28 1.13 5.07 9.20
C SER A 28 0.18 6.00 9.94
N CYS A 29 0.51 7.29 10.07
CA CYS A 29 -0.41 8.29 10.65
C CYS A 29 -1.71 8.41 9.84
N TRP A 30 -1.62 8.46 8.51
CA TRP A 30 -2.80 8.53 7.65
C TRP A 30 -3.67 7.26 7.75
N VAL A 31 -3.06 6.08 7.81
CA VAL A 31 -3.80 4.82 8.00
C VAL A 31 -4.50 4.81 9.36
N ARG A 32 -3.86 5.32 10.43
CA ARG A 32 -4.45 5.39 11.77
C ARG A 32 -5.67 6.31 11.82
N ASP A 33 -5.56 7.52 11.27
CA ASP A 33 -6.69 8.45 11.10
C ASP A 33 -7.83 7.81 10.28
N LEU A 34 -7.47 7.08 9.23
CA LEU A 34 -8.46 6.40 8.39
C LEU A 34 -9.16 5.24 9.12
N ILE A 35 -8.44 4.51 9.98
CA ILE A 35 -9.03 3.47 10.85
C ILE A 35 -10.00 4.11 11.84
N GLU A 36 -9.61 5.20 12.50
CA GLU A 36 -10.46 5.91 13.47
C GLU A 36 -11.74 6.45 12.81
N ARG A 37 -11.65 6.96 11.58
CA ARG A 37 -12.79 7.58 10.88
C ARG A 37 -13.70 6.60 10.13
N ARG A 38 -13.15 5.49 9.61
CA ARG A 38 -13.87 4.60 8.67
C ARG A 38 -13.89 3.14 9.10
N GLY A 39 -13.04 2.73 10.04
CA GLY A 39 -12.89 1.36 10.51
C GLY A 39 -11.81 0.55 9.77
N TYR A 40 -11.33 -0.50 10.46
CA TYR A 40 -10.16 -1.29 10.08
C TYR A 40 -10.20 -1.84 8.64
N LEU A 41 -11.28 -2.54 8.26
CA LEU A 41 -11.37 -3.20 6.95
C LEU A 41 -11.34 -2.19 5.79
N ARG A 42 -11.98 -1.02 5.96
CA ARG A 42 -11.96 0.05 4.96
C ARG A 42 -10.58 0.67 4.81
N ALA A 43 -9.84 0.82 5.92
CA ALA A 43 -8.47 1.31 5.87
C ALA A 43 -7.52 0.34 5.15
N VAL A 44 -7.65 -0.97 5.40
CA VAL A 44 -6.90 -2.02 4.69
C VAL A 44 -7.14 -1.95 3.18
N VAL A 45 -8.41 -1.86 2.75
CA VAL A 45 -8.76 -1.78 1.32
C VAL A 45 -8.23 -0.48 0.70
N ALA A 46 -8.35 0.65 1.39
CA ALA A 46 -7.81 1.92 0.90
C ALA A 46 -6.29 1.91 0.77
N LEU A 47 -5.57 1.27 1.70
CA LEU A 47 -4.13 1.10 1.64
C LEU A 47 -3.73 0.19 0.47
N ALA A 48 -4.45 -0.92 0.26
CA ALA A 48 -4.24 -1.80 -0.89
C ALA A 48 -4.46 -1.05 -2.22
N ALA A 49 -5.52 -0.23 -2.31
CA ALA A 49 -5.80 0.58 -3.50
C ALA A 49 -4.71 1.64 -3.74
N ARG A 50 -4.18 2.27 -2.69
CA ARG A 50 -3.05 3.21 -2.79
C ARG A 50 -1.79 2.52 -3.31
N ASN A 51 -1.49 1.32 -2.80
CA ASN A 51 -0.34 0.52 -3.26
C ASN A 51 -0.53 0.05 -4.71
N ALA A 52 -1.73 -0.42 -5.07
CA ALA A 52 -2.07 -0.80 -6.44
C ALA A 52 -1.90 0.38 -7.42
N ARG A 53 -2.31 1.59 -7.02
CA ARG A 53 -2.11 2.81 -7.81
C ARG A 53 -0.62 3.13 -8.00
N LEU A 54 0.20 3.00 -6.95
CA LEU A 54 1.65 3.18 -7.03
C LEU A 54 2.29 2.18 -7.98
N ILE A 55 1.99 0.89 -7.82
CA ILE A 55 2.49 -0.18 -8.69
C ILE A 55 2.04 0.07 -10.14
N TRP A 56 0.77 0.45 -10.35
CA TRP A 56 0.27 0.82 -11.67
C TRP A 56 1.01 2.01 -12.25
N THR A 57 1.25 3.08 -11.48
CA THR A 57 2.03 4.22 -11.98
C THR A 57 3.48 3.83 -12.29
N LEU A 58 4.10 2.93 -11.52
CA LEU A 58 5.43 2.41 -11.81
C LEU A 58 5.46 1.59 -13.10
N MET A 59 4.46 0.71 -13.29
CA MET A 59 4.32 -0.10 -14.50
C MET A 59 3.99 0.72 -15.74
N VAL A 60 3.11 1.72 -15.62
CA VAL A 60 2.69 2.59 -16.72
C VAL A 60 3.76 3.61 -17.05
N LYS A 61 4.50 4.12 -16.05
CA LYS A 61 5.50 5.15 -16.34
C LYS A 61 6.63 4.67 -17.22
N ARG A 62 7.01 3.38 -17.24
CA ARG A 62 8.11 2.79 -18.06
C ARG A 62 9.22 3.80 -18.42
N GLU A 63 9.59 4.67 -17.49
CA GLU A 63 10.84 5.39 -17.58
C GLU A 63 11.83 4.31 -17.22
N ASP A 64 12.67 3.93 -18.19
CA ASP A 64 13.80 3.06 -17.94
C ASP A 64 14.38 3.47 -16.61
N TYR A 65 14.40 2.53 -15.65
CA TYR A 65 14.97 2.76 -14.34
C TYR A 65 16.43 3.14 -14.57
N ARG A 66 16.69 4.45 -14.67
CA ARG A 66 18.02 5.00 -14.82
C ARG A 66 18.58 4.96 -13.41
N ALA A 67 19.07 3.78 -13.05
CA ALA A 67 20.06 3.67 -12.00
C ALA A 67 21.11 4.72 -12.35
N VAL A 68 21.14 5.82 -11.59
CA VAL A 68 22.18 6.83 -11.70
C VAL A 68 23.48 6.08 -11.43
N LYS A 69 24.20 5.77 -12.51
CA LYS A 69 25.58 5.31 -12.44
C LYS A 69 26.37 6.45 -11.83
N ILE A 70 26.82 6.24 -10.60
CA ILE A 70 27.97 6.95 -10.03
C ILE A 70 29.17 6.04 -10.28
#